data_AF-A0A484KC03-F1
#
_entry.id   AF-A0A484KC03-F1
#
_cell.length_a   1.000
_cell.length_b   1.000
_cell.length_c   1.000
_cell.angle_alpha   90.00
_cell.angle_beta   90.00
_cell.angle_gamma   90.00
#
_symmetry.space_group_name_H-M   'P 1'
#
loop_
_entity.id
_entity.type
_entity.pdbx_description
1 polymer ?
#
loop_
_entity_poly.entity_id
_entity_poly.type
_entity_poly.pdbx_seq_one_letter_code
_entity_poly.pdbx_strand_id
1 'polypeptide(L)'
;MDTAGRLQIDKEMMNELKQVKQVLNPTEVLLVVDAMTGQEAAALVSSFNIEVGITGAILTKLDGDSRGGAALCIKEVSGKPIKLVGRGERIEDLEPFYPNRMAGRILGMGDVLSFVEKAQEVMQKEEAEELQKKIMNSKFDFNDFLKHTRAIAQMGSMARVIGMVPGMSKITPAQIREAEKRFKIMESVIEAMTPEERENPELVASSAVKRKRIARDCRKTEQQVSQLISQFFQARAQMKNLMGAVGDASLPKLEEAMKMGQQASRGRKQKSKSRKLFINSASSTRPSARGFGAK
;
A
#
# COMPACT_ATOMS: atom_id res chain seq x y z
N MET A 1 3.53 -18.99 -29.08
CA MET A 1 3.40 -18.27 -30.35
C MET A 1 2.67 -16.98 -30.05
N ASP A 2 3.26 -15.84 -30.42
CA ASP A 2 2.59 -14.54 -30.35
C ASP A 2 1.85 -14.28 -31.68
N THR A 3 0.71 -13.59 -31.61
CA THR A 3 -0.11 -13.31 -32.80
C THR A 3 -0.44 -11.82 -32.85
N ALA A 4 -0.60 -11.27 -34.05
CA ALA A 4 -0.97 -9.87 -34.22
C ALA A 4 -2.26 -9.50 -33.45
N GLY A 5 -2.31 -8.25 -32.97
CA GLY A 5 -3.52 -7.68 -32.38
C GLY A 5 -4.65 -7.61 -33.39
N ARG A 6 -5.86 -7.99 -32.96
CA ARG A 6 -7.04 -8.08 -33.83
C ARG A 6 -8.23 -7.41 -33.18
N LEU A 7 -9.01 -6.69 -33.97
CA LEU A 7 -10.29 -6.16 -33.55
C LEU A 7 -11.35 -7.27 -33.64
N GLN A 8 -12.18 -7.40 -32.61
CA GLN A 8 -13.27 -8.39 -32.56
C GLN A 8 -14.31 -8.26 -33.70
N ILE A 9 -14.32 -7.11 -34.39
CA ILE A 9 -15.20 -6.84 -35.53
C ILE A 9 -14.64 -7.33 -36.87
N ASP A 10 -13.35 -7.71 -36.92
CA ASP A 10 -12.70 -8.13 -38.16
C ASP A 10 -12.83 -9.65 -38.37
N LYS A 11 -13.78 -10.04 -39.21
CA LYS A 11 -14.09 -11.45 -39.50
C LYS A 11 -12.98 -12.17 -40.25
N GLU A 12 -12.23 -11.48 -41.11
CA GLU A 12 -11.16 -12.10 -41.89
C GLU A 12 -10.01 -12.49 -40.96
N MET A 13 -9.60 -11.56 -40.09
CA MET A 13 -8.56 -11.82 -39.11
C MET A 13 -8.95 -12.89 -38.09
N MET A 14 -10.22 -12.96 -37.69
CA MET A 14 -10.70 -14.02 -36.79
C MET A 14 -10.70 -15.40 -37.45
N ASN A 15 -11.01 -15.48 -38.75
CA ASN A 15 -10.92 -16.73 -39.51
C ASN A 15 -9.48 -17.21 -39.68
N GLU A 16 -8.55 -16.29 -39.96
CA GLU A 16 -7.12 -16.60 -39.98
C GLU A 16 -6.67 -17.20 -38.63
N LEU A 17 -7.08 -16.60 -37.51
CA LEU A 17 -6.72 -17.09 -36.18
C LEU A 17 -7.29 -18.49 -35.89
N LYS A 18 -8.50 -18.79 -36.37
CA LYS A 18 -9.07 -20.15 -36.30
C LYS A 18 -8.23 -21.15 -37.08
N GLN A 19 -7.79 -20.80 -38.29
CA GLN A 19 -6.94 -21.66 -39.12
C GLN A 19 -5.59 -21.92 -38.44
N VAL A 20 -4.95 -20.88 -37.92
CA VAL A 20 -3.70 -20.99 -37.15
C VAL A 20 -3.87 -21.92 -35.95
N LYS A 21 -4.97 -21.76 -35.19
CA LYS A 21 -5.29 -22.63 -34.06
C LYS A 21 -5.49 -24.09 -34.49
N GLN A 22 -6.19 -24.34 -35.60
CA GLN A 22 -6.42 -25.69 -36.11
C GLN A 22 -5.12 -26.39 -36.51
N VAL A 23 -4.21 -25.68 -37.18
CA VAL A 23 -2.92 -26.24 -37.62
C VAL A 23 -2.01 -26.53 -36.42
N LEU A 24 -1.96 -25.63 -35.44
CA LEU A 24 -1.05 -25.75 -34.30
C LEU A 24 -1.58 -26.62 -33.17
N ASN A 25 -2.91 -26.81 -33.09
CA ASN A 25 -3.60 -27.53 -32.03
C ASN A 25 -3.05 -27.24 -30.61
N PRO A 26 -3.04 -25.97 -30.17
CA PRO A 26 -2.39 -25.57 -28.93
C PRO A 26 -3.14 -26.09 -27.70
N THR A 27 -2.39 -26.51 -26.68
CA THR A 27 -2.95 -26.88 -25.36
C THR A 27 -3.55 -25.69 -24.64
N GLU A 28 -3.00 -24.50 -24.87
CA GLU A 28 -3.38 -23.26 -24.19
C GLU A 28 -3.54 -22.12 -25.18
N VAL A 29 -4.66 -21.40 -25.06
CA VAL A 29 -4.99 -20.20 -25.84
C VAL A 29 -5.30 -19.10 -24.83
N LEU A 30 -4.36 -18.18 -24.64
CA LEU A 30 -4.45 -17.12 -23.65
C LEU A 30 -4.85 -15.81 -24.31
N LEU A 31 -5.97 -15.24 -23.87
CA LEU A 31 -6.40 -13.90 -24.29
C LEU A 31 -5.73 -12.84 -23.42
N VAL A 32 -5.03 -11.90 -24.05
CA VAL A 32 -4.43 -10.76 -23.36
C VAL A 32 -5.42 -9.60 -23.37
N VAL A 33 -5.80 -9.10 -22.20
CA VAL A 33 -6.78 -8.02 -22.01
C VAL A 33 -6.16 -6.92 -21.15
N ASP A 34 -6.34 -5.67 -21.55
CA ASP A 34 -5.93 -4.52 -20.77
C ASP A 34 -6.91 -4.30 -19.60
N ALA A 35 -6.39 -4.14 -18.38
CA ALA A 35 -7.19 -3.90 -17.18
C ALA A 35 -8.00 -2.59 -17.26
N MET A 36 -7.54 -1.61 -18.05
CA MET A 36 -8.24 -0.36 -18.28
C MET A 36 -9.45 -0.53 -19.21
N THR A 37 -9.51 -1.62 -19.98
CA THR A 37 -10.66 -1.95 -20.82
C THR A 37 -11.84 -2.29 -19.91
N GLY A 38 -12.74 -1.32 -19.71
CA GLY A 38 -13.89 -1.45 -18.82
C GLY A 38 -14.96 -2.39 -19.37
N GLN A 39 -16.17 -1.86 -19.59
CA GLN A 39 -17.30 -2.68 -20.05
C GLN A 39 -17.09 -3.30 -21.43
N GLU A 40 -16.25 -2.69 -22.27
CA GLU A 40 -15.89 -3.21 -23.60
C GLU A 40 -15.17 -4.56 -23.54
N ALA A 41 -14.51 -4.88 -22.41
CA ALA A 41 -13.84 -6.17 -22.23
C ALA A 41 -14.83 -7.34 -22.33
N ALA A 42 -16.10 -7.14 -21.91
CA ALA A 42 -17.10 -8.19 -21.99
C ALA A 42 -17.39 -8.61 -23.44
N ALA A 43 -17.56 -7.64 -24.35
CA ALA A 43 -17.83 -7.92 -25.76
C ALA A 43 -16.62 -8.57 -26.45
N LEU A 44 -15.41 -8.07 -26.18
CA LEU A 44 -14.15 -8.62 -26.67
C LEU A 44 -14.00 -10.09 -26.23
N VAL A 45 -14.08 -10.35 -24.93
CA VAL A 45 -13.91 -11.68 -24.36
C VAL A 45 -14.96 -12.65 -24.90
N SER A 46 -16.22 -12.22 -24.99
CA SER A 46 -17.29 -13.04 -25.55
C SER A 46 -16.99 -13.48 -26.98
N SER A 47 -16.66 -12.52 -27.85
CA SER A 47 -16.37 -12.79 -29.26
C SER A 47 -15.17 -13.74 -29.42
N PHE A 48 -14.05 -13.47 -28.75
CA PHE A 48 -12.87 -14.34 -28.84
C PHE A 48 -13.12 -15.74 -28.26
N ASN A 49 -13.89 -15.84 -27.16
CA ASN A 49 -14.20 -17.12 -26.56
C ASN A 49 -15.14 -17.96 -27.44
N ILE A 50 -16.10 -17.36 -28.13
CA ILE A 50 -17.02 -18.07 -29.04
C ILE A 50 -16.31 -18.47 -30.33
N GLU A 51 -15.59 -17.53 -30.95
CA GLU A 51 -15.03 -17.73 -32.29
C GLU A 51 -13.76 -18.59 -32.25
N VAL A 52 -12.85 -18.31 -31.31
CA VAL A 52 -11.54 -18.97 -31.26
C VAL A 52 -11.52 -20.02 -30.16
N GLY A 53 -12.17 -19.77 -29.02
CA GLY A 53 -12.15 -20.65 -27.86
C GLY A 53 -10.86 -20.47 -27.06
N ILE A 54 -10.97 -19.76 -25.94
CA ILE A 54 -9.85 -19.45 -25.05
C ILE A 54 -9.81 -20.42 -23.87
N THR A 55 -8.62 -20.68 -23.33
CA THR A 55 -8.41 -21.54 -22.16
C THR A 55 -8.15 -20.74 -20.89
N GLY A 56 -7.65 -19.51 -21.04
CA GLY A 56 -7.42 -18.58 -19.95
C GLY A 56 -7.16 -17.17 -20.47
N ALA A 57 -6.89 -16.26 -19.55
CA ALA A 57 -6.57 -14.87 -19.88
C ALA A 57 -5.37 -14.33 -19.11
N ILE A 58 -4.76 -13.29 -19.65
CA ILE A 58 -3.71 -12.47 -19.03
C ILE A 58 -4.25 -11.06 -18.94
N LEU A 59 -4.14 -10.45 -17.76
CA LEU A 59 -4.61 -9.09 -17.53
C LEU A 59 -3.43 -8.12 -17.43
N THR A 60 -3.29 -7.16 -18.33
CA THR A 60 -2.16 -6.22 -18.38
C THR A 60 -2.51 -4.84 -17.81
N LYS A 61 -1.50 -3.99 -17.60
CA LYS A 61 -1.64 -2.62 -17.08
C LYS A 61 -2.40 -2.53 -15.75
N LEU A 62 -2.16 -3.50 -14.88
CA LEU A 62 -2.81 -3.56 -13.57
C LEU A 62 -2.20 -2.58 -12.57
N ASP A 63 -1.15 -1.87 -12.92
CA ASP A 63 -0.55 -0.77 -12.16
C ASP A 63 -1.36 0.53 -12.22
N GLY A 64 -2.22 0.71 -13.22
CA GLY A 64 -3.10 1.87 -13.34
C GLY A 64 -4.25 1.91 -12.30
N ASP A 65 -5.04 2.99 -12.33
CA ASP A 65 -6.23 3.19 -11.48
C ASP A 65 -7.44 2.34 -11.90
N SER A 66 -7.19 1.25 -12.63
CA SER A 66 -8.23 0.34 -13.08
C SER A 66 -8.77 -0.45 -11.88
N ARG A 67 -10.06 -0.27 -11.57
CA ARG A 67 -10.76 -0.95 -10.48
C ARG A 67 -11.10 -2.41 -10.79
N GLY A 68 -10.29 -3.11 -11.58
CA GLY A 68 -10.42 -4.55 -11.84
C GLY A 68 -11.68 -5.00 -12.59
N GLY A 69 -12.45 -4.09 -13.19
CA GLY A 69 -13.70 -4.42 -13.90
C GLY A 69 -13.52 -5.43 -15.04
N ALA A 70 -12.44 -5.28 -15.81
CA ALA A 70 -12.04 -6.22 -16.86
C ALA A 70 -11.89 -7.66 -16.35
N ALA A 71 -11.29 -7.82 -15.15
CA ALA A 71 -11.04 -9.13 -14.56
C ALA A 71 -12.36 -9.86 -14.24
N LEU A 72 -13.34 -9.12 -13.72
CA LEU A 72 -14.67 -9.65 -13.45
C LEU A 72 -15.38 -10.04 -14.76
N CYS A 73 -15.33 -9.17 -15.78
CA CYS A 73 -15.92 -9.43 -17.08
C CYS A 73 -15.35 -10.69 -17.74
N ILE A 74 -14.03 -10.88 -17.69
CA ILE A 74 -13.40 -12.08 -18.26
C ILE A 74 -13.98 -13.34 -17.62
N LYS A 75 -14.02 -13.38 -16.29
CA LYS A 75 -14.47 -14.57 -15.56
C LYS A 75 -15.95 -14.84 -15.76
N GLU A 76 -16.78 -13.80 -15.72
CA GLU A 76 -18.24 -13.92 -15.85
C GLU A 76 -18.64 -14.33 -17.28
N VAL A 77 -18.01 -13.73 -18.29
CA VAL A 77 -18.40 -13.94 -19.70
C VAL A 77 -17.81 -15.22 -20.28
N SER A 78 -16.52 -15.49 -20.04
CA SER A 78 -15.86 -16.67 -20.62
C SER A 78 -15.90 -17.91 -19.72
N GLY A 79 -16.12 -17.74 -18.42
CA GLY A 79 -15.93 -18.78 -17.42
C GLY A 79 -14.47 -19.20 -17.19
N LYS A 80 -13.51 -18.68 -17.98
CA LYS A 80 -12.11 -19.11 -17.96
C LYS A 80 -11.30 -18.42 -16.86
N PRO A 81 -10.24 -19.06 -16.34
CA PRO A 81 -9.37 -18.46 -15.34
C PRO A 81 -8.48 -17.37 -15.93
N ILE A 82 -8.22 -16.33 -15.14
CA ILE A 82 -7.10 -15.42 -15.37
C ILE A 82 -5.87 -16.08 -14.77
N LYS A 83 -4.82 -16.26 -15.57
CA LYS A 83 -3.60 -16.97 -15.16
C LYS A 83 -2.50 -16.03 -14.69
N LEU A 84 -2.30 -14.93 -15.40
CA LEU A 84 -1.21 -13.99 -15.18
C LEU A 84 -1.72 -12.55 -15.18
N VAL A 85 -0.97 -11.67 -14.52
CA VAL A 85 -1.17 -10.23 -14.53
C VAL A 85 0.12 -9.49 -14.83
N GLY A 86 0.06 -8.46 -15.66
CA GLY A 86 1.15 -7.52 -15.90
C GLY A 86 0.95 -6.27 -15.04
N ARG A 87 1.91 -5.97 -14.17
CA ARG A 87 1.92 -4.79 -13.28
C ARG A 87 2.91 -3.70 -13.73
N GLY A 88 3.44 -3.81 -14.94
CA GLY A 88 4.41 -2.88 -15.46
C GLY A 88 4.87 -3.31 -16.83
N GLU A 89 5.89 -2.62 -17.34
CA GLU A 89 6.41 -2.81 -18.70
C GLU A 89 7.58 -3.80 -18.75
N ARG A 90 8.19 -4.15 -17.60
CA ARG A 90 9.35 -5.04 -17.56
C ARG A 90 8.89 -6.50 -17.56
N ILE A 91 9.80 -7.38 -18.01
CA ILE A 91 9.57 -8.83 -18.01
C ILE A 91 9.30 -9.34 -16.58
N GLU A 92 9.97 -8.74 -15.60
CA GLU A 92 9.82 -9.06 -14.17
C GLU A 92 8.43 -8.71 -13.61
N ASP A 93 7.66 -7.85 -14.28
CA ASP A 93 6.37 -7.35 -13.79
C ASP A 93 5.20 -8.28 -14.16
N LEU A 94 5.48 -9.43 -14.78
CA LEU A 94 4.49 -10.47 -15.08
C LEU A 94 4.38 -11.45 -13.91
N GLU A 95 3.28 -11.38 -13.17
CA GLU A 95 3.04 -12.16 -11.96
C GLU A 95 1.86 -13.13 -12.13
N PRO A 96 1.77 -14.22 -11.33
CA PRO A 96 0.56 -15.03 -11.22
C PRO A 96 -0.65 -14.22 -10.75
N PHE A 97 -1.84 -14.54 -11.29
CA PHE A 97 -3.09 -13.92 -10.84
C PHE A 97 -3.57 -14.52 -9.52
N TYR A 98 -3.89 -13.64 -8.55
CA TYR A 98 -4.45 -14.03 -7.26
C TYR A 98 -5.83 -13.39 -7.06
N PRO A 99 -6.93 -14.18 -7.11
CA PRO A 99 -8.31 -13.65 -7.00
C PRO A 99 -8.56 -12.83 -5.74
N ASN A 100 -8.03 -13.28 -4.59
CA ASN A 100 -8.22 -12.59 -3.31
C ASN A 100 -7.62 -11.18 -3.30
N ARG A 101 -6.44 -11.00 -3.91
CA ARG A 101 -5.79 -9.69 -4.05
C ARG A 101 -6.58 -8.77 -4.98
N MET A 102 -7.11 -9.33 -6.07
CA MET A 102 -7.97 -8.60 -7.00
C MET A 102 -9.27 -8.14 -6.31
N ALA A 103 -9.95 -9.03 -5.60
CA ALA A 103 -11.15 -8.71 -4.85
C ALA A 103 -10.90 -7.62 -3.80
N GLY A 104 -9.78 -7.69 -3.08
CA GLY A 104 -9.35 -6.63 -2.15
C GLY A 104 -9.24 -5.28 -2.86
N ARG A 105 -8.56 -5.22 -4.00
CA ARG A 105 -8.41 -3.98 -4.78
C ARG A 105 -9.75 -3.42 -5.28
N ILE A 106 -10.64 -4.28 -5.79
CA ILE A 106 -11.99 -3.87 -6.27
C ILE A 106 -12.82 -3.30 -5.12
N LEU A 107 -12.79 -3.94 -3.95
CA LEU A 107 -13.55 -3.53 -2.76
C LEU A 107 -12.92 -2.34 -2.03
N GLY A 108 -11.80 -1.80 -2.51
CA GLY A 108 -11.03 -0.76 -1.81
C GLY A 108 -10.40 -1.26 -0.49
N MET A 109 -10.45 -2.57 -0.24
CA MET A 109 -9.84 -3.24 0.92
C MET A 109 -8.40 -3.68 0.65
N GLY A 110 -7.90 -3.50 -0.58
CA GLY A 110 -6.54 -3.88 -0.99
C GLY A 110 -5.45 -3.16 -0.20
N ASP A 111 -5.75 -1.94 0.25
CA ASP A 111 -4.88 -1.19 1.15
C ASP A 111 -5.06 -1.58 2.62
N VAL A 112 -6.26 -1.99 3.06
CA VAL A 112 -6.53 -2.28 4.48
C VAL A 112 -6.08 -3.69 4.87
N LEU A 113 -6.26 -4.69 4.00
CA LEU A 113 -5.74 -6.04 4.26
C LEU A 113 -4.22 -6.07 4.20
N SER A 114 -3.60 -5.38 3.22
CA SER A 114 -2.15 -5.21 3.18
C SER A 114 -1.62 -4.39 4.37
N PHE A 115 -2.38 -3.38 4.85
CA PHE A 115 -2.04 -2.64 6.07
C PHE A 115 -2.17 -3.50 7.31
N VAL A 116 -3.19 -4.34 7.42
CA VAL A 116 -3.40 -5.18 8.61
C VAL A 116 -2.43 -6.36 8.63
N GLU A 117 -2.12 -6.96 7.47
CA GLU A 117 -1.10 -8.02 7.35
C GLU A 117 0.31 -7.45 7.58
N LYS A 118 0.68 -6.31 6.96
CA LYS A 118 1.97 -5.66 7.26
C LYS A 118 2.03 -5.02 8.64
N ALA A 119 0.92 -4.52 9.18
CA ALA A 119 0.88 -4.06 10.57
C ALA A 119 0.98 -5.25 11.53
N GLN A 120 0.48 -6.44 11.18
CA GLN A 120 0.68 -7.65 11.98
C GLN A 120 2.11 -8.20 11.87
N GLU A 121 2.75 -8.12 10.71
CA GLU A 121 4.17 -8.49 10.54
C GLU A 121 5.14 -7.47 11.19
N VAL A 122 4.76 -6.18 11.25
CA VAL A 122 5.57 -5.12 11.87
C VAL A 122 5.22 -4.92 13.37
N MET A 123 4.03 -5.35 13.81
CA MET A 123 3.70 -5.46 15.24
C MET A 123 4.22 -6.76 15.81
N GLN A 124 5.55 -6.85 15.89
CA GLN A 124 6.22 -7.66 16.90
C GLN A 124 5.85 -7.08 18.27
N LYS A 125 4.74 -7.53 18.84
CA LYS A 125 4.29 -7.13 20.18
C LYS A 125 5.39 -7.34 21.23
N GLU A 126 6.22 -8.37 21.05
CA GLU A 126 7.33 -8.69 21.94
C GLU A 126 8.49 -7.69 21.79
N GLU A 127 8.96 -7.39 20.58
CA GLU A 127 10.01 -6.37 20.37
C GLU A 127 9.54 -4.96 20.77
N ALA A 128 8.26 -4.64 20.55
CA ALA A 128 7.68 -3.34 20.91
C ALA A 128 7.65 -3.14 22.44
N GLU A 129 7.29 -4.17 23.21
CA GLU A 129 7.28 -4.14 24.67
C GLU A 129 8.71 -4.07 25.25
N GLU A 130 9.66 -4.81 24.67
CA GLU A 130 11.06 -4.74 25.07
C GLU A 130 11.68 -3.37 24.76
N LEU A 131 11.41 -2.83 23.57
CA LEU A 131 11.82 -1.49 23.19
C LEU A 131 11.22 -0.45 24.14
N GLN A 132 9.93 -0.57 24.47
CA GLN A 132 9.26 0.32 25.42
C GLN A 132 9.96 0.29 26.78
N LYS A 133 10.24 -0.90 27.33
CA LYS A 133 10.98 -1.06 28.59
C LYS A 133 12.37 -0.45 28.52
N LYS A 134 13.09 -0.61 27.41
CA LYS A 134 14.44 -0.05 27.22
C LYS A 134 14.42 1.47 27.11
N ILE A 135 13.46 2.06 26.39
CA ILE A 135 13.30 3.51 26.27
C ILE A 135 12.95 4.11 27.63
N MET A 136 12.00 3.51 28.37
CA MET A 136 11.62 3.98 29.71
C MET A 136 12.78 3.90 30.70
N ASN A 137 13.55 2.80 30.67
CA ASN A 137 14.71 2.60 31.52
C ASN A 137 15.97 3.35 31.02
N SER A 138 15.85 4.19 29.99
CA SER A 138 16.98 4.92 29.38
C SER A 138 18.14 4.02 28.90
N LYS A 139 17.86 2.74 28.64
CA LYS A 139 18.79 1.73 28.11
C LYS A 139 18.79 1.64 26.58
N PHE A 140 18.20 2.63 25.91
CA PHE A 140 18.23 2.70 24.46
C PHE A 140 19.63 3.06 23.97
N ASP A 141 20.24 2.14 23.23
CA ASP A 141 21.65 2.18 22.82
C ASP A 141 21.82 2.28 21.29
N PHE A 142 23.05 2.29 20.78
CA PHE A 142 23.29 2.36 19.34
C PHE A 142 22.92 1.07 18.59
N ASN A 143 22.90 -0.08 19.25
CA ASN A 143 22.51 -1.35 18.64
C ASN A 143 21.01 -1.35 18.33
N ASP A 144 20.20 -0.93 19.30
CA ASP A 144 18.76 -0.79 19.15
C ASP A 144 18.44 0.29 18.10
N PHE A 145 19.15 1.41 18.14
CA PHE A 145 19.01 2.45 17.12
C PHE A 145 19.33 1.93 15.71
N LEU A 146 20.40 1.16 15.54
CA LEU A 146 20.74 0.57 14.25
C LEU A 146 19.68 -0.44 13.78
N LYS A 147 19.19 -1.31 14.67
CA LYS A 147 18.14 -2.29 14.36
C LYS A 147 16.86 -1.62 13.86
N HIS A 148 16.33 -0.65 14.59
CA HIS A 148 15.10 0.04 14.19
C HIS A 148 15.29 0.86 12.93
N THR A 149 16.45 1.50 12.78
CA THR A 149 16.73 2.31 11.60
C THR A 149 16.91 1.43 10.35
N ARG A 150 17.51 0.23 10.49
CA ARG A 150 17.55 -0.78 9.42
C ARG A 150 16.16 -1.28 9.05
N ALA A 151 15.28 -1.54 10.02
CA ALA A 151 13.90 -1.93 9.73
C ALA A 151 13.17 -0.86 8.91
N ILE A 152 13.31 0.41 9.29
CA ILE A 152 12.75 1.56 8.54
C ILE A 152 13.39 1.69 7.15
N ALA A 153 14.70 1.43 7.02
CA ALA A 153 15.39 1.46 5.73
C ALA A 153 15.00 0.30 4.80
N GLN A 154 14.78 -0.90 5.35
CA GLN A 154 14.29 -2.07 4.62
C GLN A 154 12.85 -1.89 4.15
N MET A 155 12.05 -1.14 4.91
CA MET A 155 10.75 -0.70 4.41
C MET A 155 10.89 0.14 3.13
N GLY A 156 12.08 0.68 2.80
CA GLY A 156 12.63 0.86 1.44
C GLY A 156 11.77 1.57 0.39
N SER A 157 10.65 2.10 0.85
CA SER A 157 9.51 2.47 0.04
C SER A 157 8.86 3.70 0.65
N MET A 158 9.60 4.52 1.40
CA MET A 158 9.12 5.88 1.71
C MET A 158 8.75 6.61 0.42
N ALA A 159 9.41 6.33 -0.71
CA ALA A 159 8.97 6.78 -2.03
C ALA A 159 7.56 6.28 -2.44
N ARG A 160 7.23 5.01 -2.17
CA ARG A 160 5.90 4.43 -2.46
C ARG A 160 4.84 4.87 -1.44
N VAL A 161 5.17 4.95 -0.16
CA VAL A 161 4.25 5.33 0.93
C VAL A 161 3.95 6.84 0.89
N ILE A 162 4.96 7.70 0.68
CA ILE A 162 4.75 9.15 0.50
C ILE A 162 3.98 9.42 -0.79
N GLY A 163 4.22 8.64 -1.85
CA GLY A 163 3.45 8.71 -3.10
C GLY A 163 1.96 8.32 -2.95
N MET A 164 1.59 7.67 -1.85
CA MET A 164 0.21 7.21 -1.56
C MET A 164 -0.54 8.10 -0.56
N VAL A 165 0.10 9.10 0.05
CA VAL A 165 -0.55 10.02 1.02
C VAL A 165 -0.96 11.33 0.32
N PRO A 166 -2.27 11.61 0.16
CA PRO A 166 -2.74 12.86 -0.41
C PRO A 166 -2.28 14.06 0.45
N GLY A 167 -1.59 15.04 -0.15
CA GLY A 167 -1.16 16.27 0.53
C GLY A 167 0.28 16.31 1.04
N MET A 168 1.09 15.27 0.83
CA MET A 168 2.49 15.20 1.26
C MET A 168 3.53 15.41 0.12
N SER A 169 3.14 16.13 -0.94
CA SER A 169 3.91 16.40 -2.17
C SER A 169 5.19 17.24 -2.02
N LYS A 170 5.62 17.55 -0.79
CA LYS A 170 6.79 18.41 -0.53
C LYS A 170 8.11 17.65 -0.41
N ILE A 171 8.09 16.32 -0.38
CA ILE A 171 9.31 15.51 -0.28
C ILE A 171 9.74 15.10 -1.69
N THR A 172 10.84 15.65 -2.15
CA THR A 172 11.38 15.38 -3.48
C THR A 172 12.09 14.02 -3.53
N PRO A 173 12.14 13.34 -4.68
CA PRO A 173 12.96 12.14 -4.87
C PRO A 173 14.45 12.36 -4.54
N ALA A 174 14.93 13.60 -4.66
CA ALA A 174 16.29 13.98 -4.27
C ALA A 174 16.49 13.89 -2.74
N GLN A 175 15.55 14.39 -1.95
CA GLN A 175 15.60 14.30 -0.48
C GLN A 175 15.54 12.86 0.03
N ILE A 176 14.84 11.97 -0.69
CA ILE A 176 14.79 10.54 -0.39
C ILE A 176 16.17 9.89 -0.62
N ARG A 177 16.79 10.14 -1.79
CA ARG A 177 18.15 9.62 -2.07
C ARG A 177 19.20 10.16 -1.10
N GLU A 178 19.06 11.41 -0.67
CA GLU A 178 19.93 11.96 0.38
C GLU A 178 19.71 11.29 1.73
N ALA A 179 18.46 10.96 2.07
CA ALA A 179 18.17 10.20 3.28
C ALA A 179 18.86 8.83 3.25
N GLU A 180 18.74 8.07 2.16
CA GLU A 180 19.43 6.78 2.00
C GLU A 180 20.95 6.90 2.14
N LYS A 181 21.55 7.95 1.56
CA LYS A 181 22.99 8.22 1.73
C LYS A 181 23.35 8.49 3.18
N ARG A 182 22.55 9.29 3.90
CA ARG A 182 22.75 9.56 5.33
C ARG A 182 22.63 8.30 6.17
N PHE A 183 21.69 7.41 5.85
CA PHE A 183 21.53 6.12 6.52
C PHE A 183 22.77 5.24 6.37
N LYS A 184 23.31 5.11 5.14
CA LYS A 184 24.55 4.34 4.92
C LYS A 184 25.74 4.91 5.68
N ILE A 185 25.83 6.24 5.78
CA ILE A 185 26.86 6.89 6.60
C ILE A 185 26.67 6.52 8.07
N MET A 186 25.43 6.54 8.55
CA MET A 186 25.10 6.25 9.94
C MET A 186 25.42 4.81 10.34
N GLU A 187 25.04 3.85 9.50
CA GLU A 187 25.37 2.44 9.66
C GLU A 187 26.88 2.21 9.75
N SER A 188 27.64 2.78 8.80
CA SER A 188 29.10 2.67 8.78
C SER A 188 29.78 3.26 10.03
N VAL A 189 29.21 4.32 10.62
CA VAL A 189 29.75 4.93 11.85
C VAL A 189 29.46 4.06 13.07
N ILE A 190 28.25 3.50 13.20
CA ILE A 190 27.89 2.61 14.31
C ILE A 190 28.68 1.30 14.26
N GLU A 191 28.89 0.75 13.05
CA GLU A 191 29.70 -0.46 12.85
C GLU A 191 31.18 -0.27 13.21
N ALA A 192 31.73 0.94 13.10
CA ALA A 192 33.09 1.25 13.51
C ALA A 192 33.25 1.46 15.04
N MET A 193 32.17 1.43 15.81
CA MET A 193 32.21 1.45 17.27
C MET A 193 32.50 0.06 17.84
N THR A 194 33.15 0.02 18.99
CA THR A 194 33.31 -1.20 19.80
C THR A 194 31.99 -1.59 20.48
N PRO A 195 31.80 -2.85 20.91
CA PRO A 195 30.58 -3.28 21.60
C PRO A 195 30.23 -2.40 22.82
N GLU A 196 31.22 -2.06 23.65
CA GLU A 196 31.04 -1.20 24.82
C GLU A 196 30.56 0.21 24.46
N GLU A 197 31.06 0.76 23.36
CA GLU A 197 30.67 2.08 22.85
C GLU A 197 29.27 2.06 22.24
N ARG A 198 28.83 0.92 21.69
CA ARG A 198 27.48 0.76 21.17
C ARG A 198 26.45 0.67 22.28
N GLU A 199 26.77 -0.09 23.34
CA GLU A 199 25.91 -0.27 24.52
C GLU A 199 25.83 0.99 25.38
N ASN A 200 26.90 1.80 25.42
CA ASN A 200 26.97 3.01 26.23
C ASN A 200 27.24 4.27 25.37
N PRO A 201 26.19 4.88 24.78
CA PRO A 201 26.32 6.05 23.92
C PRO A 201 27.03 7.25 24.56
N GLU A 202 26.91 7.40 25.87
CA GLU A 202 27.55 8.48 26.66
C GLU A 202 29.08 8.45 26.55
N LEU A 203 29.68 7.27 26.38
CA LEU A 203 31.13 7.12 26.25
C LEU A 203 31.66 7.75 24.96
N VAL A 204 30.87 7.69 23.88
CA VAL A 204 31.22 8.27 22.58
C VAL A 204 30.90 9.77 22.56
N ALA A 205 29.83 10.17 23.25
CA ALA A 205 29.42 11.57 23.40
C ALA A 205 30.44 12.43 24.16
N SER A 206 30.98 11.89 25.26
CA SER A 206 31.95 12.59 26.11
C SER A 206 33.38 12.56 25.57
N SER A 207 33.79 11.50 24.87
CA SER A 207 35.17 11.32 24.43
C SER A 207 35.43 11.80 22.99
N ALA A 208 36.15 12.91 22.85
CA ALA A 208 36.63 13.37 21.55
C ALA A 208 37.56 12.34 20.89
N VAL A 209 38.44 11.70 21.66
CA VAL A 209 39.41 10.70 21.16
C VAL A 209 38.69 9.52 20.49
N LYS A 210 37.61 9.02 21.09
CA LYS A 210 36.78 7.94 20.51
C LYS A 210 36.13 8.38 19.20
N ARG A 211 35.58 9.61 19.14
CA ARG A 211 35.02 10.15 17.89
C ARG A 211 36.06 10.26 16.77
N LYS A 212 37.29 10.69 17.08
CA LYS A 212 38.39 10.74 16.09
C LYS A 212 38.75 9.36 15.58
N ARG A 213 38.83 8.36 16.47
CA ARG A 213 39.10 6.97 16.12
C ARG A 213 38.03 6.42 15.18
N ILE A 214 36.76 6.54 15.58
CA ILE A 214 35.60 6.07 14.80
C ILE A 214 35.59 6.72 13.41
N ALA A 215 35.79 8.05 13.33
CA ALA A 215 35.83 8.79 12.07
C ALA A 215 36.92 8.25 11.12
N ARG A 216 38.11 7.95 11.64
CA ARG A 216 39.20 7.33 10.88
C ARG A 216 38.83 5.93 10.40
N ASP A 217 38.27 5.11 11.28
CA ASP A 217 37.98 3.70 11.01
C ASP A 217 36.84 3.56 9.96
N CYS A 218 35.85 4.45 9.95
CA CYS A 218 34.78 4.48 8.94
C CYS A 218 35.06 5.38 7.73
N ARG A 219 36.25 5.99 7.65
CA ARG A 219 36.65 6.97 6.61
C ARG A 219 35.64 8.11 6.44
N LYS A 220 35.17 8.66 7.56
CA LYS A 220 34.26 9.81 7.65
C LYS A 220 34.93 10.97 8.39
N THR A 221 34.30 12.14 8.34
CA THR A 221 34.79 13.30 9.09
C THR A 221 34.31 13.26 10.54
N GLU A 222 35.07 13.88 11.46
CA GLU A 222 34.66 14.02 12.86
C GLU A 222 33.31 14.77 13.01
N GLN A 223 33.01 15.68 12.08
CA GLN A 223 31.74 16.38 12.01
C GLN A 223 30.57 15.43 11.70
N GLN A 224 30.75 14.50 10.76
CA GLN A 224 29.72 13.50 10.43
C GLN A 224 29.43 12.59 11.62
N VAL A 225 30.48 12.17 12.35
CA VAL A 225 30.33 11.36 13.57
C VAL A 225 29.63 12.15 14.67
N SER A 226 30.02 13.41 14.88
CA SER A 226 29.41 14.26 15.91
C SER A 226 27.95 14.58 15.60
N GLN A 227 27.61 14.82 14.33
CA GLN A 227 26.25 15.06 13.89
C GLN A 227 25.33 13.85 14.14
N LEU A 228 25.83 12.64 13.87
CA LEU A 228 25.10 11.40 14.15
C LEU A 228 24.82 11.23 15.64
N ILE A 229 25.82 11.46 16.48
CA ILE A 229 25.68 11.36 17.93
C ILE A 229 24.60 12.33 18.41
N SER A 230 24.63 13.58 17.94
CA SER A 230 23.59 14.56 18.26
C SER A 230 22.20 14.11 17.80
N GLN A 231 22.08 13.55 16.59
CA GLN A 231 20.81 13.01 16.07
C GLN A 231 20.29 11.85 16.93
N PHE A 232 21.17 10.95 17.37
CA PHE A 232 20.84 9.86 18.27
C PHE A 232 20.26 10.37 19.59
N PHE A 233 20.93 11.32 20.26
CA PHE A 233 20.44 11.85 21.53
C PHE A 233 19.14 12.64 21.38
N GLN A 234 18.98 13.36 20.27
CA GLN A 234 17.73 14.04 19.95
C GLN A 234 16.59 13.04 19.76
N ALA A 235 16.82 11.95 19.00
CA ALA A 235 15.85 10.89 18.81
C ALA A 235 15.51 10.19 20.14
N ARG A 236 16.52 9.89 20.97
CA ARG A 236 16.35 9.29 22.30
C ARG A 236 15.48 10.17 23.21
N ALA A 237 15.71 11.48 23.21
CA ALA A 237 14.92 12.44 23.98
C ALA A 237 13.47 12.56 23.48
N GLN A 238 13.27 12.62 22.15
CA GLN A 238 11.94 12.66 21.55
C GLN A 238 11.16 11.38 21.82
N MET A 239 11.77 10.20 21.67
CA MET A 239 11.14 8.91 21.97
C MET A 239 10.76 8.81 23.44
N LYS A 240 11.63 9.27 24.35
CA LYS A 240 11.33 9.32 25.78
C LYS A 240 10.14 10.23 26.09
N ASN A 241 10.08 11.42 25.48
CA ASN A 241 8.98 12.37 25.68
C ASN A 241 7.65 11.84 25.11
N LEU A 242 7.70 11.23 23.92
CA LEU A 242 6.53 10.63 23.28
C LEU A 242 6.02 9.44 24.09
N MET A 243 6.90 8.55 24.54
CA MET A 243 6.52 7.39 25.37
C MET A 243 6.10 7.81 26.79
N GLY A 244 6.65 8.89 27.33
CA GLY A 244 6.16 9.50 28.58
C GLY A 244 4.74 10.04 28.42
N ALA A 245 4.45 10.73 27.32
CA ALA A 245 3.11 11.24 27.02
C ALA A 245 2.09 10.12 26.72
N VAL A 246 2.53 9.03 26.08
CA VAL A 246 1.69 7.84 25.81
C VAL A 246 1.53 6.96 27.06
N GLY A 247 2.53 6.92 27.95
CA GLY A 247 2.45 6.21 29.23
C GLY A 247 1.53 6.88 30.24
N ASP A 248 1.43 8.22 30.21
CA ASP A 248 0.51 9.00 31.05
C ASP A 248 -0.90 9.10 30.43
N ALA A 249 -1.00 9.04 29.10
CA ALA A 249 -2.25 8.81 28.37
C ALA A 249 -2.58 7.30 28.34
N SER A 250 -2.79 6.74 29.53
CA SER A 250 -3.14 5.35 29.71
C SER A 250 -4.35 4.94 28.84
N LEU A 251 -4.14 3.80 28.17
CA LEU A 251 -5.05 2.94 27.40
C LEU A 251 -6.57 2.95 27.76
N PRO A 252 -7.03 3.13 29.01
CA PRO A 252 -8.45 3.30 29.33
C PRO A 252 -9.19 4.35 28.49
N LYS A 253 -8.60 5.51 28.18
CA LYS A 253 -9.33 6.56 27.41
C LYS A 253 -9.51 6.21 25.93
N LEU A 254 -8.61 5.41 25.36
CA LEU A 254 -8.74 4.89 23.99
C LEU A 254 -9.77 3.77 23.91
N GLU A 255 -9.83 2.91 24.93
CA GLU A 255 -10.83 1.84 25.01
C GLU A 255 -12.25 2.40 25.25
N GLU A 256 -12.36 3.46 26.08
CA GLU A 256 -13.61 4.18 26.34
C GLU A 256 -14.08 4.99 25.13
N ALA A 257 -13.16 5.62 24.40
CA ALA A 257 -13.45 6.29 23.12
C ALA A 257 -13.90 5.30 22.02
N MET A 258 -13.32 4.10 21.97
CA MET A 258 -13.76 3.03 21.06
C MET A 258 -15.12 2.44 21.44
N LYS A 259 -15.43 2.32 22.74
CA LYS A 259 -16.75 1.86 23.23
C LYS A 259 -17.86 2.89 22.96
N MET A 260 -17.60 4.18 23.10
CA MET A 260 -18.56 5.25 22.74
C MET A 260 -18.82 5.33 21.22
N GLY A 261 -17.82 5.04 20.39
CA GLY A 261 -17.98 4.96 18.92
C GLY A 261 -18.86 3.79 18.46
N GLN A 262 -18.79 2.64 19.13
CA GLN A 262 -19.60 1.47 18.78
C GLN A 262 -21.08 1.61 19.18
N GLN A 263 -21.40 2.31 20.27
CA GLN A 263 -22.81 2.56 20.66
C GLN A 263 -23.51 3.59 19.76
N ALA A 264 -22.81 4.61 19.24
CA ALA A 264 -23.38 5.60 18.32
C ALA A 264 -23.79 5.00 16.95
N SER A 265 -23.18 3.88 16.54
CA SER A 265 -23.49 3.20 15.27
C SER A 265 -24.72 2.27 15.34
N ARG A 266 -25.10 1.80 16.54
CA ARG A 266 -26.28 0.95 16.74
C ARG A 266 -27.60 1.73 16.81
N GLY A 267 -27.60 2.98 17.27
CA GLY A 267 -28.80 3.83 17.34
C GLY A 267 -29.28 4.42 16.00
N ARG A 268 -28.42 4.50 14.98
CA ARG A 268 -28.74 5.17 13.71
C ARG A 268 -29.47 4.26 12.69
N LYS A 269 -29.47 2.94 12.89
CA LYS A 269 -30.15 1.98 11.99
C LYS A 269 -31.64 1.77 12.27
N GLN A 270 -32.18 2.22 13.40
CA GLN A 270 -33.64 2.10 13.67
C GLN A 270 -34.46 3.32 13.20
N LYS A 271 -33.89 4.53 13.11
CA LYS A 271 -34.64 5.72 12.68
C LYS A 271 -34.87 5.86 11.17
N SER A 272 -34.15 5.12 10.31
CA SER A 272 -34.34 5.23 8.84
C SER A 272 -35.46 4.36 8.29
N LYS A 273 -35.93 3.33 9.01
CA LYS A 273 -37.06 2.48 8.57
C LYS A 273 -38.43 3.11 8.79
N SER A 274 -38.63 3.92 9.84
CA SER A 274 -39.93 4.55 10.10
C SER A 274 -40.24 5.78 9.21
N ARG A 275 -39.22 6.40 8.59
CA ARG A 275 -39.42 7.57 7.71
C ARG A 275 -39.80 7.21 6.27
N LYS A 276 -39.65 5.95 5.86
CA LYS A 276 -39.98 5.48 4.50
C LYS A 276 -41.44 5.01 4.33
N LEU A 277 -42.21 4.89 5.42
CA LEU A 277 -43.62 4.46 5.39
C LEU A 277 -44.63 5.62 5.41
N PHE A 278 -44.21 6.87 5.64
CA PHE A 278 -45.11 8.04 5.73
C PHE A 278 -45.14 8.94 4.48
N ILE A 279 -44.29 8.68 3.48
CA ILE A 279 -44.21 9.52 2.27
C ILE A 279 -45.10 8.99 1.13
N ASN A 280 -45.52 7.72 1.18
CA ASN A 280 -46.32 7.09 0.11
C ASN A 280 -47.84 7.17 0.29
N SER A 281 -48.37 7.90 1.30
CA SER A 281 -49.81 7.99 1.56
C SER A 281 -50.40 9.41 1.50
N ALA A 282 -49.66 10.40 1.01
CA ALA A 282 -50.10 11.81 1.04
C ALA A 282 -49.90 12.58 -0.27
N SER A 283 -50.03 11.92 -1.44
CA SER A 283 -50.09 12.59 -2.74
C SER A 283 -51.37 12.23 -3.49
N SER A 284 -52.52 12.58 -2.94
CA SER A 284 -53.74 12.79 -3.73
C SER A 284 -54.55 13.92 -3.11
N THR A 285 -54.95 14.88 -3.95
CA THR A 285 -55.80 16.04 -3.70
C THR A 285 -55.14 17.30 -3.12
N ARG A 286 -54.96 18.35 -3.96
CA ARG A 286 -55.67 19.66 -3.89
C ARG A 286 -55.11 20.70 -4.90
N PRO A 287 -55.88 21.77 -5.21
CA PRO A 287 -56.23 22.15 -6.58
C PRO A 287 -55.47 23.35 -7.16
N SER A 288 -55.74 23.63 -8.45
CA SER A 288 -55.24 24.75 -9.24
C SER A 288 -55.74 26.12 -8.76
N ALA A 289 -54.87 27.12 -8.81
CA ALA A 289 -55.22 28.53 -8.60
C ALA A 289 -54.95 29.36 -9.87
N ARG A 290 -56.01 30.04 -10.31
CA ARG A 290 -56.12 30.97 -11.44
C ARG A 290 -55.22 32.20 -11.29
N GLY A 291 -54.80 32.74 -12.44
CA GLY A 291 -54.15 34.05 -12.55
C GLY A 291 -55.12 35.24 -12.60
N PHE A 292 -54.53 36.42 -12.35
CA PHE A 292 -54.87 37.80 -12.69
C PHE A 292 -53.61 38.59 -12.29
N GLY A 293 -52.93 39.46 -13.04
CA GLY A 293 -53.18 40.17 -14.29
C GLY A 293 -52.60 41.59 -14.10
N ALA A 294 -51.68 42.05 -14.95
CA ALA A 294 -51.33 43.47 -15.07
C ALA A 294 -50.67 43.79 -16.44
N LYS A 295 -51.46 44.49 -17.26
CA LYS A 295 -51.17 45.32 -18.44
C LYS A 295 -50.59 44.67 -19.70
#